data_AF-A0A2H9QXE6-F1
#
_entry.id   AF-A0A2H9QXE6-F1
#
_cell.length_a   1.000
_cell.length_b   1.000
_cell.length_c   1.000
_cell.angle_alpha   90.00
_cell.angle_beta   90.00
_cell.angle_gamma   90.00
#
_symmetry.space_group_name_H-M   'P 1'
#
loop_
_entity.id
_entity.type
_entity.pdbx_description
1 polymer ?
#
loop_
_entity_poly.entity_id
_entity_poly.type
_entity_poly.pdbx_seq_one_letter_code
_entity_poly.pdbx_strand_id
1 'polypeptide(L)' 'MKKRPIKVQTHLEIDGIKGFLIRKVTKFGTSAKVDCPKAYLGRTVYLVIV' A
#
# COMPACT_ATOMS: atom_id res chain seq x y z
N MET A 1 5.04 -0.64 -15.47
CA MET A 1 4.99 0.39 -14.40
C MET A 1 6.29 1.19 -14.43
N LYS A 2 6.22 2.53 -14.42
CA LYS A 2 7.41 3.37 -14.21
C LYS A 2 7.93 3.10 -12.80
N LYS A 3 9.21 2.69 -12.65
CA LYS A 3 9.81 2.40 -11.34
C LYS A 3 9.72 3.67 -10.49
N ARG A 4 8.92 3.65 -9.42
CA ARG A 4 8.92 4.73 -8.42
C ARG A 4 10.01 4.40 -7.39
N PRO A 5 10.74 5.39 -6.88
CA PRO A 5 11.76 5.17 -5.86
C PRO A 5 11.09 4.61 -4.60
N ILE A 6 11.60 3.47 -4.12
CA ILE A 6 11.26 2.93 -2.81
C ILE A 6 12.22 3.56 -1.81
N LYS A 7 11.69 4.20 -0.75
CA LYS A 7 12.50 4.56 0.41
C LYS A 7 12.67 3.32 1.26
N VAL A 8 13.88 2.75 1.25
CA VAL A 8 14.19 1.56 2.06
C VAL A 8 14.42 2.04 3.49
N GLN A 9 13.56 1.60 4.40
CA GLN A 9 13.64 1.86 5.83
C GLN A 9 13.12 0.63 6.58
N THR A 10 13.72 0.37 7.74
CA THR A 10 13.38 -0.80 8.58
C THR A 10 12.32 -0.49 9.63
N HIS A 11 12.04 0.80 9.85
CA HIS A 11 11.09 1.28 10.84
C HIS A 11 10.14 2.31 10.25
N LEU A 12 8.87 2.22 10.61
CA LEU A 12 7.82 3.17 10.24
C LEU A 12 6.89 3.34 11.44
N GLU A 13 6.79 4.56 11.94
CA GLU A 13 5.91 4.95 13.03
C GLU A 13 4.90 5.96 12.50
N ILE A 14 3.60 5.75 12.78
CA ILE A 14 2.52 6.62 12.32
C ILE A 14 1.48 6.73 13.43
N ASP A 15 1.26 7.95 13.91
CA ASP A 15 0.23 8.26 14.89
C ASP A 15 -1.07 8.79 14.24
N GLY A 16 -2.18 8.66 14.96
CA GLY A 16 -3.47 9.24 14.54
C GLY A 16 -4.17 8.55 13.37
N ILE A 17 -3.85 7.27 13.08
CA ILE A 17 -4.51 6.52 12.01
C ILE A 17 -5.85 5.92 12.46
N LYS A 18 -6.81 5.83 11.53
CA LYS A 18 -8.08 5.11 11.76
C LYS A 18 -7.91 3.59 11.82
N GLY A 19 -6.80 3.07 11.29
CA GLY A 19 -6.49 1.64 11.22
C GLY A 19 -5.65 1.30 9.99
N PHE A 20 -5.25 0.04 9.85
CA PHE A 20 -4.47 -0.47 8.73
C PHE A 20 -5.08 -1.75 8.15
N LEU A 21 -4.79 -2.02 6.87
CA LEU A 21 -5.24 -3.21 6.14
C LEU A 21 -4.03 -4.05 5.78
N ILE A 22 -3.96 -5.29 6.27
CA ILE A 22 -2.97 -6.28 5.82
C ILE A 22 -3.57 -7.05 4.65
N ARG A 23 -2.98 -6.92 3.46
CA ARG A 23 -3.43 -7.59 2.24
C ARG A 23 -2.24 -8.12 1.48
N LYS A 24 -2.40 -9.30 0.87
CA LYS A 24 -1.39 -9.87 -0.03
C LYS A 24 -1.50 -9.21 -1.40
N VAL A 25 -0.34 -8.89 -1.97
CA VAL A 25 -0.24 -8.50 -3.37
C VAL A 25 -0.63 -9.72 -4.22
N THR A 26 -1.60 -9.55 -5.12
CA THR A 26 -2.04 -10.61 -6.03
C THR A 26 -1.66 -10.27 -7.46
N LYS A 27 -1.44 -11.31 -8.28
CA LYS A 27 -1.21 -11.16 -9.71
C LYS A 27 -2.50 -10.71 -10.39
N PHE A 28 -2.39 -9.72 -11.27
CA PHE A 28 -3.49 -9.21 -12.08
C PHE A 28 -3.02 -9.04 -13.53
N GLY A 29 -3.30 -10.03 -14.36
CA GLY A 29 -2.73 -10.12 -15.73
C GLY A 29 -1.20 -10.18 -15.68
N THR A 30 -0.54 -9.21 -16.33
CA THR A 30 0.92 -9.01 -16.32
C THR A 30 1.38 -8.07 -15.20
N SER A 31 0.47 -7.65 -14.32
CA SER A 31 0.73 -6.69 -13.24
C SER A 31 0.46 -7.30 -11.85
N ALA A 32 0.63 -6.49 -10.82
CA ALA A 32 0.36 -6.84 -9.44
C ALA A 32 -0.58 -5.79 -8.82
N LYS A 33 -1.50 -6.22 -7.96
CA LYS A 33 -2.46 -5.32 -7.29
C LYS A 33 -2.61 -5.65 -5.81
N VAL A 34 -3.01 -4.64 -5.05
CA VAL A 34 -3.52 -4.76 -3.68
C VAL A 34 -4.93 -4.20 -3.70
N ASP A 35 -5.92 -5.02 -3.33
CA ASP A 35 -7.32 -4.57 -3.32
C ASP A 35 -7.57 -3.66 -2.11
N CYS A 36 -7.95 -2.41 -2.37
CA CYS A 36 -8.33 -1.41 -1.37
C CYS A 36 -9.86 -1.20 -1.41
N PRO A 37 -10.56 -1.17 -0.26
CA PRO A 37 -12.01 -0.90 -0.23
C PRO A 37 -12.38 0.43 -0.90
N LYS A 38 -13.49 0.45 -1.65
CA LYS A 38 -13.98 1.66 -2.35
C LYS A 38 -14.22 2.86 -1.43
N ALA A 39 -14.45 2.62 -0.14
CA ALA A 39 -14.59 3.66 0.89
C ALA A 39 -13.36 4.58 1.04
N TYR A 40 -12.20 4.18 0.50
CA TYR A 40 -10.95 4.94 0.56
C TYR A 40 -10.56 5.61 -0.77
N LEU A 41 -11.45 5.62 -1.78
CA LEU A 41 -11.21 6.33 -3.03
C LEU A 41 -10.90 7.82 -2.77
N GLY A 42 -9.91 8.36 -3.49
CA GLY A 42 -9.48 9.76 -3.35
C GLY A 42 -8.59 10.06 -2.14
N ARG A 43 -8.30 9.08 -1.27
CA ARG A 43 -7.40 9.27 -0.12
C ARG A 43 -5.98 8.80 -0.42
N THR A 44 -5.02 9.41 0.26
CA THR A 44 -3.63 8.95 0.29
C THR A 44 -3.51 7.67 1.12
N VAL A 45 -2.91 6.63 0.53
CA VAL A 45 -2.66 5.36 1.21
C VAL A 45 -1.16 5.09 1.19
N TYR A 46 -0.64 4.70 2.35
CA TYR A 46 0.72 4.19 2.47
C TYR A 46 0.70 2.67 2.31
N LEU A 47 1.55 2.16 1.42
CA LEU A 47 1.80 0.72 1.28
C LEU A 47 3.14 0.41 1.95
N VAL A 48 3.07 -0.37 3.03
CA VAL A 48 4.25 -0.91 3.70
C VAL A 48 4.50 -2.30 3.13
N ILE A 49 5.68 -2.52 2.57
CA ILE A 49 6.09 -3.82 2.06
C ILE A 49 6.88 -4.50 3.17
N VAL A 50 6.37 -5.65 3.64
CA VAL A 50 6.99 -6.53 4.65
C VAL A 50 7.45 -7.83 4.02
#